data_AF-A0A6A3BS48-F1
#
_entry.id   AF-A0A6A3BS48-F1
#
_cell.length_a   1.000
_cell.length_b   1.000
_cell.length_c   1.000
_cell.angle_alpha   90.00
_cell.angle_beta   90.00
_cell.angle_gamma   90.00
#
_symmetry.space_group_name_H-M   'P 1'
#
loop_
_entity.id
_entity.type
_entity.pdbx_description
1 polymer ?
#
loop_
_entity_poly.entity_id
_entity_poly.type
_entity_poly.pdbx_seq_one_letter_code
_entity_poly.pdbx_strand_id
1 'polypeptide(L)'
;MATSTLSQVYRENPIHLHHIIPLDFNSVRTVPDSHVWPKSDDFSSDHRLTIPTIDLKDTDAAKLVGQACETWGAFQVINHGIPLNLLEEIESETRRLFSLPVETKMKALREPEGATGYGLPRISKFFPKYMWHEGFTIMDSPADHARMLWPNDNARFCDVMERYQKKMEAEAEKLTNLILGSLEITGEDLNRDVGSPFGAALQLNSYPPCPNPNRAMGLAPHTDTSLLTILHQSALSGLQIFKQGAGWVSVRPIAGALVVNVGDLLHILSNARFKSALHRAVLNQEGYHRLSEAYFYGLPSDCRVSPLLKLLNSGEKPRYRSVTVKEYVGIKSTNFVEALSFIRI
;
A
#
# COMPACT_ATOMS: atom_id res chain seq x y z
N MET A 1 22.62 9.94 16.27
CA MET A 1 22.72 8.56 15.77
C MET A 1 22.09 8.56 14.39
N ALA A 2 22.68 7.93 13.38
CA ALA A 2 22.06 7.87 12.06
C ALA A 2 20.77 7.05 12.17
N THR A 3 19.63 7.68 11.89
CA THR A 3 18.32 7.03 11.83
C THR A 3 18.37 5.92 10.80
N SER A 4 18.09 4.67 11.20
CA SER A 4 18.02 3.57 10.23
C SER A 4 16.79 3.76 9.34
N THR A 5 16.96 3.60 8.03
CA THR A 5 15.86 3.74 7.07
C THR A 5 15.08 2.43 6.96
N LEU A 6 13.82 2.49 6.50
CA LEU A 6 13.04 1.28 6.22
C LEU A 6 13.75 0.37 5.19
N SER A 7 14.50 0.97 4.26
CA SER A 7 15.35 0.24 3.31
C SER A 7 16.46 -0.57 4.00
N GLN A 8 17.01 -0.15 5.14
CA GLN A 8 17.97 -0.95 5.91
C GLN A 8 17.30 -2.16 6.58
N VAL A 9 16.08 -2.00 7.11
CA VAL A 9 15.32 -3.12 7.68
C VAL A 9 15.06 -4.20 6.62
N TYR A 10 14.78 -3.80 5.39
CA TYR A 10 14.59 -4.71 4.27
C TYR A 10 15.87 -5.43 3.82
N ARG A 11 17.06 -4.85 4.03
CA ARG A 11 18.35 -5.56 3.83
C ARG A 11 18.55 -6.67 4.83
N GLU A 12 18.18 -6.43 6.09
CA GLU A 12 18.29 -7.43 7.15
C GLU A 12 17.26 -8.57 7.01
N ASN A 13 16.26 -8.39 6.16
CA ASN A 13 15.22 -9.38 5.85
C ASN A 13 15.14 -9.60 4.33
N PRO A 14 16.18 -10.20 3.71
CA PRO A 14 16.30 -10.31 2.27
C PRO A 14 15.23 -11.24 1.69
N ILE A 15 14.92 -11.02 0.41
CA ILE A 15 14.08 -11.93 -0.36
C ILE A 15 14.90 -12.48 -1.51
N HIS A 16 15.11 -13.78 -1.47
CA HIS A 16 15.80 -14.50 -2.50
C HIS A 16 14.89 -14.68 -3.72
N LEU A 17 14.99 -13.75 -4.67
CA LEU A 17 14.21 -13.70 -5.92
C LEU A 17 14.77 -14.65 -6.99
N HIS A 18 15.25 -15.84 -6.60
CA HIS A 18 15.88 -16.80 -7.54
C HIS A 18 14.93 -17.27 -8.66
N HIS A 19 13.64 -16.96 -8.57
CA HIS A 19 12.59 -17.46 -9.46
C HIS A 19 11.63 -16.36 -9.95
N ILE A 20 12.10 -15.13 -10.21
CA ILE A 20 11.29 -14.26 -11.09
C ILE A 20 11.25 -14.96 -12.45
N ILE A 21 10.13 -15.63 -12.72
CA ILE A 21 9.81 -16.14 -14.04
C ILE A 21 9.44 -14.88 -14.82
N PRO A 22 10.28 -14.41 -15.76
CA PRO A 22 9.92 -13.26 -16.57
C PRO A 22 8.77 -13.73 -17.46
N LEU A 23 7.55 -13.40 -17.05
CA LEU A 23 6.36 -13.70 -17.80
C LEU A 23 6.09 -12.50 -18.71
N ASP A 24 6.14 -12.73 -20.02
CA ASP A 24 5.63 -11.75 -20.95
C ASP A 24 4.09 -11.83 -20.96
N PHE A 25 3.47 -11.05 -20.09
CA PHE A 25 2.02 -11.00 -19.93
C PHE A 25 1.27 -10.67 -21.24
N ASN A 26 1.93 -10.12 -22.26
CA ASN A 26 1.31 -9.81 -23.54
C ASN A 26 1.19 -11.03 -24.48
N SER A 27 2.05 -12.04 -24.33
CA SER A 27 2.08 -13.21 -25.21
C SER A 27 1.46 -14.46 -24.60
N VAL A 28 1.22 -14.46 -23.29
CA VAL A 28 0.65 -15.60 -22.56
C VAL A 28 -0.82 -15.83 -22.93
N ARG A 29 -1.11 -17.03 -23.45
CA ARG A 29 -2.47 -17.41 -23.88
C ARG A 29 -3.29 -18.15 -22.82
N THR A 30 -2.64 -18.71 -21.80
CA THR A 30 -3.28 -19.44 -20.71
C THR A 30 -2.58 -19.12 -19.39
N VAL A 31 -3.32 -19.12 -18.28
CA VAL A 31 -2.71 -18.92 -16.96
C VAL A 31 -1.84 -20.14 -16.62
N PRO A 32 -0.51 -19.99 -16.42
CA PRO A 32 0.38 -21.10 -16.13
C PRO A 32 0.14 -21.63 -14.71
N ASP A 33 0.44 -22.90 -14.45
CA ASP A 33 0.20 -23.55 -13.14
C ASP A 33 0.85 -22.85 -11.94
N SER A 34 1.94 -22.11 -12.18
CA SER A 34 2.61 -21.28 -11.19
C SER A 34 1.78 -20.08 -10.73
N HIS A 35 0.82 -19.63 -11.54
CA HIS A 35 -0.10 -18.52 -11.30
C HIS A 35 -1.56 -18.95 -11.18
N VAL A 36 -1.84 -20.26 -11.16
CA VAL A 36 -3.19 -20.79 -10.92
C VAL A 36 -3.48 -20.74 -9.43
N TRP A 37 -4.37 -19.83 -9.04
CA TRP A 37 -4.93 -19.72 -7.69
C TRP A 37 -6.24 -20.52 -7.58
N PRO A 38 -6.60 -20.99 -6.37
CA PRO A 38 -7.92 -21.51 -6.10
C PRO A 38 -8.99 -20.48 -6.49
N LYS A 39 -10.17 -20.95 -6.93
CA LYS A 39 -11.30 -20.05 -7.14
C LYS A 39 -11.59 -19.31 -5.84
N SER A 40 -11.65 -17.99 -5.91
CA SER A 40 -12.08 -17.18 -4.79
C SER A 40 -13.60 -17.25 -4.71
N ASP A 41 -14.16 -18.15 -3.91
CA ASP A 41 -15.61 -18.29 -3.79
C ASP A 41 -16.28 -17.25 -2.85
N ASP A 42 -15.49 -16.40 -2.19
CA ASP A 42 -15.97 -15.44 -1.17
C ASP A 42 -16.27 -14.03 -1.72
N PHE A 43 -17.08 -13.92 -2.77
CA PHE A 43 -17.59 -12.61 -3.19
C PHE A 43 -18.86 -12.26 -2.42
N SER A 44 -18.87 -11.10 -1.76
CA SER A 44 -20.15 -10.49 -1.39
C SER A 44 -20.84 -10.02 -2.66
N SER A 45 -22.00 -10.58 -2.99
CA SER A 45 -22.86 -10.10 -4.08
C SER A 45 -23.62 -8.83 -3.71
N ASP A 46 -23.48 -8.33 -2.46
CA ASP A 46 -24.12 -7.09 -2.05
C ASP A 46 -23.38 -5.88 -2.63
N HIS A 47 -23.77 -5.54 -3.86
CA HIS A 47 -23.34 -4.35 -4.58
C HIS A 47 -23.73 -3.04 -3.88
N ARG A 48 -24.44 -3.04 -2.76
CA ARG A 48 -24.75 -1.83 -1.98
C ARG A 48 -23.69 -1.50 -0.95
N LEU A 49 -22.90 -2.49 -0.52
CA LEU A 49 -21.85 -2.28 0.46
C LEU A 49 -20.60 -1.73 -0.22
N THR A 50 -20.15 -0.54 0.19
CA THR A 50 -18.91 0.07 -0.30
C THR A 50 -18.21 0.81 0.84
N ILE A 51 -16.91 1.05 0.69
CA ILE A 51 -16.19 1.87 1.65
C ILE A 51 -16.68 3.33 1.60
N PRO A 52 -16.67 4.08 2.71
CA PRO A 52 -17.11 5.47 2.73
C PRO A 52 -16.32 6.33 1.75
N THR A 53 -16.99 7.29 1.11
CA THR A 53 -16.33 8.36 0.34
C THR A 53 -16.48 9.66 1.11
N ILE A 54 -15.38 10.34 1.36
CA ILE A 54 -15.33 11.50 2.25
C ILE A 54 -14.83 12.71 1.46
N ASP A 55 -15.61 13.79 1.51
CA ASP A 55 -15.20 15.08 1.00
C ASP A 55 -14.34 15.79 2.05
N LEU A 56 -13.07 16.06 1.73
CA LEU A 56 -12.17 16.74 2.68
C LEU A 56 -12.47 18.24 2.86
N LYS A 57 -13.44 18.79 2.13
CA LYS A 57 -13.99 20.14 2.37
C LYS A 57 -15.21 20.13 3.30
N ASP A 58 -15.74 18.96 3.64
CA ASP A 58 -16.85 18.85 4.58
C ASP A 58 -16.39 19.28 5.99
N THR A 59 -17.23 20.04 6.69
CA THR A 59 -16.97 20.48 8.07
C THR A 59 -16.86 19.31 9.04
N ASP A 60 -17.54 18.19 8.75
CA ASP A 60 -17.52 16.97 9.56
C ASP A 60 -16.47 15.95 9.08
N ALA A 61 -15.57 16.31 8.16
CA ALA A 61 -14.61 15.39 7.56
C ALA A 61 -13.81 14.60 8.61
N ALA A 62 -13.33 15.23 9.68
CA ALA A 62 -12.57 14.56 10.74
C ALA A 62 -13.38 13.43 11.42
N LYS A 63 -14.66 13.69 11.71
CA LYS A 63 -15.56 12.70 12.32
C LYS A 63 -15.84 11.54 11.36
N LEU A 64 -16.14 11.85 10.09
CA LEU A 64 -16.41 10.85 9.06
C LEU A 64 -15.19 9.94 8.82
N VAL A 65 -13.99 10.54 8.79
CA VAL A 65 -12.73 9.81 8.64
C VAL A 65 -12.51 8.87 9.82
N GLY A 66 -12.64 9.36 11.06
CA GLY A 66 -12.54 8.53 12.26
C GLY A 66 -13.49 7.33 12.24
N GLN A 67 -14.76 7.57 11.90
CA GLN A 67 -15.75 6.50 11.76
C GLN A 67 -15.37 5.49 10.67
N ALA A 68 -14.84 5.93 9.53
CA ALA A 68 -14.39 5.02 8.48
C ALA A 68 -13.18 4.19 8.93
N CYS A 69 -12.23 4.78 9.63
CA CYS A 69 -11.08 4.07 10.21
C CYS A 69 -11.49 2.99 11.23
N GLU A 70 -12.47 3.27 12.10
CA GLU A 70 -12.98 2.30 13.08
C GLU A 70 -13.82 1.19 12.44
N THR A 71 -14.64 1.52 11.45
CA THR A 71 -15.61 0.56 10.89
C THR A 71 -15.04 -0.29 9.76
N TRP A 72 -14.22 0.30 8.91
CA TRP A 72 -13.66 -0.29 7.69
C TRP A 72 -12.14 -0.39 7.71
N GLY A 73 -11.45 0.57 8.32
CA GLY A 73 -10.01 0.72 8.13
C GLY A 73 -9.63 1.25 6.75
N ALA A 74 -10.62 1.58 5.91
CA ALA A 74 -10.41 2.07 4.56
C ALA A 74 -11.54 3.01 4.13
N PHE A 75 -11.22 4.02 3.31
CA PHE A 75 -12.16 4.99 2.75
C PHE A 75 -11.61 5.61 1.47
N GLN A 76 -12.48 6.25 0.70
CA GLN A 76 -12.09 7.12 -0.42
C GLN A 76 -12.14 8.57 0.02
N VAL A 77 -11.26 9.40 -0.54
CA VAL A 77 -11.27 10.85 -0.36
C VAL A 77 -11.40 11.57 -1.69
N ILE A 78 -12.18 12.65 -1.70
CA ILE A 78 -12.30 13.60 -2.80
C ILE A 78 -11.96 15.01 -2.29
N ASN A 79 -11.74 15.95 -3.22
CA ASN A 79 -11.33 17.33 -2.90
C ASN A 79 -10.07 17.41 -2.02
N HIS A 80 -9.17 16.43 -2.15
CA HIS A 80 -7.90 16.38 -1.41
C HIS A 80 -6.91 17.47 -1.85
N GLY A 81 -7.02 17.98 -3.07
CA GLY A 81 -6.21 19.10 -3.57
C GLY A 81 -4.95 18.69 -4.31
N ILE A 82 -4.76 17.39 -4.57
CA ILE A 82 -3.76 16.92 -5.52
C ILE A 82 -4.27 17.25 -6.94
N PRO A 83 -3.48 17.92 -7.78
CA PRO A 83 -3.90 18.27 -9.14
C PRO A 83 -4.22 17.02 -9.98
N LEU A 84 -5.35 17.02 -10.67
CA LEU A 84 -5.77 15.90 -11.51
C LEU A 84 -4.76 15.60 -12.63
N ASN A 85 -4.14 16.63 -13.22
CA ASN A 85 -3.10 16.43 -14.23
C ASN A 85 -1.88 15.68 -13.68
N LEU A 86 -1.56 15.83 -12.39
CA LEU A 86 -0.46 15.07 -11.76
C LEU A 86 -0.84 13.59 -11.58
N LEU A 87 -2.12 13.30 -11.30
CA LEU A 87 -2.63 11.92 -11.26
C LEU A 87 -2.59 11.27 -12.66
N GLU A 88 -2.93 12.02 -13.71
CA GLU A 88 -2.82 11.55 -15.09
C GLU A 88 -1.35 11.35 -15.52
N GLU A 89 -0.45 12.27 -15.13
CA GLU A 89 0.98 12.17 -15.40
C GLU A 89 1.59 10.92 -14.74
N ILE A 90 1.29 10.64 -13.47
CA ILE A 90 1.82 9.46 -12.76
C ILE A 90 1.29 8.16 -13.37
N GLU A 91 0.00 8.09 -13.74
CA GLU A 91 -0.55 6.92 -14.40
C GLU A 91 0.13 6.70 -15.78
N SER A 92 0.34 7.78 -16.54
CA SER A 92 1.01 7.74 -17.84
C SER A 92 2.46 7.23 -17.74
N GLU A 93 3.25 7.74 -16.80
CA GLU A 93 4.64 7.27 -16.61
C GLU A 93 4.69 5.84 -16.05
N THR A 94 3.73 5.45 -15.21
CA THR A 94 3.57 4.07 -14.73
C THR A 94 3.27 3.12 -15.89
N ARG A 95 2.34 3.51 -16.77
CA ARG A 95 2.02 2.75 -17.99
C ARG A 95 3.23 2.64 -18.90
N ARG A 96 3.96 3.74 -19.10
CA ARG A 96 5.20 3.77 -19.90
C ARG A 96 6.24 2.79 -19.35
N LEU A 97 6.43 2.73 -18.03
CA LEU A 97 7.33 1.76 -17.38
C LEU A 97 6.93 0.32 -17.69
N PHE A 98 5.68 -0.05 -17.44
CA PHE A 98 5.24 -1.44 -17.58
C PHE A 98 5.06 -1.89 -19.04
N SER A 99 4.96 -0.94 -19.98
CA SER A 99 4.95 -1.21 -21.42
C SER A 99 6.34 -1.50 -22.01
N LEU A 100 7.42 -1.30 -21.25
CA LEU A 100 8.77 -1.68 -21.68
C LEU A 100 8.88 -3.20 -21.87
N PRO A 101 9.73 -3.67 -22.80
CA PRO A 101 10.09 -5.08 -22.92
C PRO A 101 10.60 -5.64 -21.58
N VAL A 102 10.30 -6.90 -21.30
CA VAL A 102 10.67 -7.55 -20.03
C VAL A 102 12.18 -7.47 -19.80
N GLU A 103 13.01 -7.64 -20.83
CA GLU A 103 14.47 -7.55 -20.77
C GLU A 103 14.95 -6.16 -20.35
N THR A 104 14.20 -5.12 -20.69
CA THR A 104 14.51 -3.75 -20.27
C THR A 104 14.10 -3.52 -18.82
N LYS A 105 12.89 -3.94 -18.42
CA LYS A 105 12.42 -3.86 -17.02
C LYS A 105 13.36 -4.59 -16.07
N MET A 106 13.89 -5.74 -16.48
CA MET A 106 14.85 -6.54 -15.71
C MET A 106 16.20 -5.84 -15.46
N LYS A 107 16.56 -4.78 -16.20
CA LYS A 107 17.76 -3.98 -15.90
C LYS A 107 17.64 -3.22 -14.58
N ALA A 108 16.41 -2.90 -14.17
CA ALA A 108 16.11 -2.25 -12.91
C ALA A 108 15.61 -3.26 -11.86
N LEU A 109 16.00 -4.53 -11.98
CA LEU A 109 15.60 -5.57 -11.04
C LEU A 109 16.06 -5.21 -9.62
N ARG A 110 15.15 -5.35 -8.67
CA ARG A 110 15.43 -5.15 -7.25
C ARG A 110 16.39 -6.22 -6.76
N GLU A 111 17.49 -5.78 -6.16
CA GLU A 111 18.44 -6.65 -5.47
C GLU A 111 17.76 -7.41 -4.31
N PRO A 112 18.18 -8.65 -3.98
CA PRO A 112 17.57 -9.44 -2.89
C PRO A 112 17.51 -8.72 -1.53
N GLU A 113 18.54 -7.94 -1.23
CA GLU A 113 18.66 -7.10 -0.03
C GLU A 113 18.01 -5.73 -0.23
N GLY A 114 17.72 -5.36 -1.47
CA GLY A 114 17.13 -4.09 -1.84
C GLY A 114 15.62 -4.01 -1.59
N ALA A 115 15.13 -2.78 -1.59
CA ALA A 115 13.70 -2.45 -1.49
C ALA A 115 13.19 -1.67 -2.71
N THR A 116 14.09 -1.09 -3.51
CA THR A 116 13.80 -0.25 -4.67
C THR A 116 14.02 -1.04 -5.96
N GLY A 117 13.21 -0.80 -6.99
CA GLY A 117 13.34 -1.40 -8.32
C GLY A 117 12.18 -2.32 -8.71
N TYR A 118 12.28 -2.89 -9.89
CA TYR A 118 11.36 -3.83 -10.50
C TYR A 118 11.40 -5.19 -9.78
N GLY A 119 10.26 -5.81 -9.56
CA GLY A 119 10.22 -7.17 -9.04
C GLY A 119 8.87 -7.57 -8.46
N LEU A 120 8.85 -8.78 -7.92
CA LEU A 120 7.66 -9.33 -7.28
C LEU A 120 7.33 -8.59 -5.97
N PRO A 121 6.05 -8.57 -5.56
CA PRO A 121 5.67 -8.13 -4.23
C PRO A 121 6.45 -8.90 -3.15
N ARG A 122 6.95 -8.20 -2.13
CA ARG A 122 7.69 -8.84 -1.02
C ARG A 122 6.86 -9.91 -0.30
N ILE A 123 5.54 -9.79 -0.33
CA ILE A 123 4.60 -10.76 0.25
C ILE A 123 4.55 -12.09 -0.52
N SER A 124 5.08 -12.17 -1.74
CA SER A 124 5.01 -13.38 -2.59
C SER A 124 5.60 -14.62 -1.92
N LYS A 125 6.61 -14.45 -1.05
CA LYS A 125 7.25 -15.56 -0.33
C LYS A 125 6.32 -16.32 0.62
N PHE A 126 5.19 -15.73 1.00
CA PHE A 126 4.21 -16.35 1.90
C PHE A 126 3.15 -17.17 1.15
N PHE A 127 3.20 -17.19 -0.18
CA PHE A 127 2.20 -17.85 -1.00
C PHE A 127 2.85 -18.90 -1.90
N PRO A 128 2.19 -20.06 -2.10
CA PRO A 128 2.72 -21.13 -2.95
C PRO A 128 2.57 -20.85 -4.46
N LYS A 129 1.91 -19.75 -4.83
CA LYS A 129 1.59 -19.35 -6.20
C LYS A 129 2.01 -17.90 -6.44
N TYR A 130 2.46 -17.61 -7.66
CA TYR A 130 2.80 -16.26 -8.08
C TYR A 130 1.56 -15.42 -8.38
N MET A 131 1.70 -14.13 -8.15
CA MET A 131 0.69 -13.12 -8.44
C MET A 131 0.73 -12.72 -9.92
N TRP A 132 -0.42 -12.41 -10.50
CA TRP A 132 -0.56 -11.84 -11.83
C TRP A 132 -0.35 -10.32 -11.78
N HIS A 133 0.88 -9.93 -11.49
CA HIS A 133 1.24 -8.56 -11.16
C HIS A 133 2.69 -8.27 -11.49
N GLU A 134 2.93 -7.02 -11.88
CA GLU A 134 4.25 -6.43 -11.99
C GLU A 134 4.37 -5.25 -11.03
N GLY A 135 5.49 -5.16 -10.32
CA GLY A 135 5.74 -4.14 -9.32
C GLY A 135 7.03 -3.37 -9.56
N PHE A 136 6.99 -2.07 -9.26
CA PHE A 136 8.18 -1.23 -9.17
C PHE A 136 8.11 -0.36 -7.92
N THR A 137 9.10 -0.48 -7.04
CA THR A 137 9.12 0.25 -5.76
C THR A 137 10.17 1.36 -5.78
N ILE A 138 9.83 2.52 -5.24
CA ILE A 138 10.69 3.69 -5.07
C ILE A 138 10.67 4.04 -3.59
N MET A 139 11.75 3.76 -2.85
CA MET A 139 11.88 4.16 -1.43
C MET A 139 12.52 5.54 -1.27
N ASP A 140 13.42 5.90 -2.19
CA ASP A 140 14.15 7.17 -2.20
C ASP A 140 13.96 7.83 -3.58
N SER A 141 15.04 7.94 -4.36
CA SER A 141 14.98 8.45 -5.74
C SER A 141 14.81 7.33 -6.77
N PRO A 142 14.04 7.55 -7.85
CA PRO A 142 14.00 6.64 -8.99
C PRO A 142 15.22 6.76 -9.92
N ALA A 143 16.10 7.76 -9.73
CA ALA A 143 17.05 8.21 -10.74
C ALA A 143 18.00 7.13 -11.27
N ASP A 144 18.56 6.28 -10.40
CA ASP A 144 19.48 5.20 -10.83
C ASP A 144 18.77 4.20 -11.75
N HIS A 145 17.61 3.70 -11.33
CA HIS A 145 16.83 2.78 -12.14
C HIS A 145 16.28 3.45 -13.40
N ALA A 146 15.84 4.71 -13.32
CA ALA A 146 15.34 5.44 -14.47
C ALA A 146 16.43 5.62 -15.53
N ARG A 147 17.69 5.86 -15.14
CA ARG A 147 18.85 5.85 -16.06
C ARG A 147 19.09 4.50 -16.73
N MET A 148 18.86 3.39 -16.02
CA MET A 148 18.98 2.04 -16.59
C MET A 148 17.85 1.73 -17.59
N LEU A 149 16.63 2.19 -17.31
CA LEU A 149 15.45 1.97 -18.13
C LEU A 149 15.41 2.89 -19.36
N TRP A 150 15.72 4.18 -19.17
CA TRP A 150 15.70 5.22 -20.20
C TRP A 150 16.99 6.07 -20.17
N PRO A 151 18.11 5.57 -20.72
CA PRO A 151 19.40 6.28 -20.67
C PRO A 151 19.36 7.71 -21.21
N ASN A 152 18.48 7.96 -22.20
CA ASN A 152 18.37 9.25 -22.89
C ASN A 152 17.05 10.01 -22.62
N ASP A 153 16.14 9.48 -21.80
CA ASP A 153 14.78 10.03 -21.61
C ASP A 153 14.18 9.73 -20.22
N ASN A 154 14.99 9.83 -19.17
CA ASN A 154 14.57 9.55 -17.79
C ASN A 154 14.07 10.77 -17.02
N ALA A 155 14.40 12.00 -17.47
CA ALA A 155 14.14 13.22 -16.71
C ALA A 155 12.66 13.41 -16.35
N ARG A 156 11.76 13.17 -17.31
CA ARG A 156 10.31 13.26 -17.12
C ARG A 156 9.80 12.26 -16.08
N PHE A 157 10.28 11.02 -16.13
CA PHE A 157 9.89 10.00 -15.16
C PHE A 157 10.30 10.41 -13.74
N CYS A 158 11.55 10.84 -13.56
CA CYS A 158 12.03 11.30 -12.25
C CYS A 158 11.23 12.50 -11.72
N ASP A 159 11.02 13.53 -12.55
CA ASP A 159 10.25 14.72 -12.17
C ASP A 159 8.82 14.39 -11.71
N VAL A 160 8.10 13.57 -12.47
CA VAL A 160 6.73 13.17 -12.12
C VAL A 160 6.70 12.41 -10.79
N MET A 161 7.60 11.44 -10.61
CA MET A 161 7.68 10.64 -9.39
C MET A 161 8.00 11.50 -8.16
N GLU A 162 8.92 12.45 -8.28
CA GLU A 162 9.30 13.36 -7.20
C GLU A 162 8.18 14.35 -6.85
N ARG A 163 7.55 14.97 -7.85
CA ARG A 163 6.39 15.86 -7.64
C ARG A 163 5.22 15.12 -7.00
N TYR A 164 4.93 13.90 -7.45
CA TYR A 164 3.86 13.06 -6.93
C TYR A 164 4.11 12.66 -5.48
N GLN A 165 5.31 12.15 -5.16
CA GLN A 165 5.68 11.77 -3.79
C GLN A 165 5.56 12.96 -2.83
N LYS A 166 6.03 14.15 -3.23
CA LYS A 166 5.92 15.36 -2.41
C LYS A 166 4.46 15.75 -2.12
N LYS A 167 3.57 15.60 -3.10
CA LYS A 167 2.13 15.87 -2.90
C LYS A 167 1.46 14.82 -2.03
N MET A 168 1.84 13.55 -2.19
CA MET A 168 1.34 12.46 -1.36
C MET A 168 1.81 12.54 0.09
N GLU A 169 3.05 12.95 0.33
CA GLU A 169 3.58 13.17 1.68
C GLU A 169 2.75 14.22 2.43
N ALA A 170 2.54 15.38 1.81
CA ALA A 170 1.73 16.44 2.41
C ALA A 170 0.26 16.03 2.65
N GLU A 171 -0.32 15.24 1.74
CA GLU A 171 -1.69 14.72 1.93
C GLU A 171 -1.74 13.66 3.04
N ALA A 172 -0.70 12.82 3.17
CA ALA A 172 -0.59 11.84 4.23
C ALA A 172 -0.45 12.48 5.62
N GLU A 173 0.33 13.56 5.74
CA GLU A 173 0.40 14.36 6.97
C GLU A 173 -0.97 14.93 7.36
N LYS A 174 -1.65 15.55 6.40
CA LYS A 174 -2.99 16.13 6.61
C LYS A 174 -4.01 15.06 7.03
N LEU A 175 -4.04 13.92 6.33
CA LEU A 175 -4.93 12.80 6.65
C LEU A 175 -4.60 12.19 8.02
N THR A 176 -3.32 12.03 8.36
CA THR A 176 -2.88 11.55 9.68
C THR A 176 -3.42 12.45 10.78
N ASN A 177 -3.29 13.78 10.63
CA ASN A 177 -3.81 14.75 11.59
C ASN A 177 -5.34 14.70 11.70
N LEU A 178 -6.06 14.54 10.59
CA LEU A 178 -7.53 14.39 10.61
C LEU A 178 -7.98 13.10 11.32
N ILE A 179 -7.31 11.98 11.02
CA ILE A 179 -7.62 10.67 11.60
C ILE A 179 -7.36 10.70 13.11
N LEU A 180 -6.18 11.15 13.54
CA LEU A 180 -5.84 11.23 14.96
C LEU A 180 -6.65 12.28 15.71
N GLY A 181 -6.98 13.40 15.04
CA GLY A 181 -7.88 14.42 15.57
C GLY A 181 -9.28 13.88 15.92
N SER A 182 -9.75 12.84 15.21
CA SER A 182 -11.00 12.15 15.57
C SER A 182 -10.95 11.40 16.92
N LEU A 183 -9.74 11.14 17.43
CA LEU A 183 -9.48 10.61 18.77
C LEU A 183 -9.04 11.71 19.75
N GLU A 184 -9.21 12.98 19.36
CA GLU A 184 -8.71 14.15 20.07
C GLU A 184 -7.17 14.16 20.25
N ILE A 185 -6.43 13.44 19.40
CA ILE A 185 -4.97 13.38 19.43
C ILE A 185 -4.42 14.45 18.49
N THR A 186 -3.55 15.30 19.02
CA THR A 186 -2.94 16.40 18.25
C THR A 186 -1.66 15.95 17.56
N GLY A 187 -1.20 16.70 16.55
CA GLY A 187 0.12 16.48 15.95
C GLY A 187 1.27 16.62 16.95
N GLU A 188 1.11 17.44 17.99
CA GLU A 188 2.08 17.56 19.09
C GLU A 188 2.13 16.30 19.94
N ASP A 189 0.99 15.68 20.23
CA ASP A 189 0.92 14.39 20.94
C ASP A 189 1.64 13.31 20.12
N LEU A 190 1.39 13.25 18.80
CA LEU A 190 2.06 12.31 17.91
C LEU A 190 3.58 12.54 17.87
N ASN A 191 4.02 13.77 17.62
CA ASN A 191 5.44 14.10 17.55
C ASN A 191 6.17 13.80 18.87
N ARG A 192 5.50 14.01 20.01
CA ARG A 192 6.04 13.69 21.34
C ARG A 192 6.22 12.19 21.53
N ASP A 193 5.22 11.39 21.16
CA ASP A 193 5.17 9.97 21.45
C ASP A 193 5.98 9.12 20.45
N VAL A 194 6.00 9.52 19.17
CA VAL A 194 6.62 8.72 18.07
C VAL A 194 7.52 9.51 17.11
N GLY A 195 7.69 10.82 17.32
CA GLY A 195 8.45 11.67 16.41
C GLY A 195 7.69 12.00 15.11
N SER A 196 8.39 12.64 14.18
CA SER A 196 7.80 13.03 12.89
C SER A 196 7.69 11.82 11.96
N PRO A 197 6.48 11.47 11.48
CA PRO A 197 6.33 10.44 10.47
C PRO A 197 6.99 10.88 9.16
N PHE A 198 7.30 9.92 8.29
CA PHE A 198 8.02 10.18 7.04
C PHE A 198 7.48 9.32 5.89
N GLY A 199 7.65 9.81 4.66
CA GLY A 199 7.36 9.06 3.45
C GLY A 199 8.19 7.77 3.35
N ALA A 200 7.53 6.61 3.30
CA ALA A 200 8.21 5.33 3.35
C ALA A 200 8.55 4.76 1.96
N ALA A 201 7.59 4.81 1.02
CA ALA A 201 7.80 4.34 -0.36
C ALA A 201 6.64 4.70 -1.30
N LEU A 202 6.94 4.80 -2.59
CA LEU A 202 5.97 4.71 -3.68
C LEU A 202 6.07 3.34 -4.35
N GLN A 203 4.95 2.66 -4.53
CA GLN A 203 4.83 1.40 -5.25
C GLN A 203 3.92 1.57 -6.46
N LEU A 204 4.49 1.35 -7.63
CA LEU A 204 3.76 1.26 -8.89
C LEU A 204 3.35 -0.19 -9.10
N ASN A 205 2.08 -0.41 -9.42
CA ASN A 205 1.51 -1.75 -9.62
C ASN A 205 0.85 -1.84 -10.99
N SER A 206 1.15 -2.92 -11.71
CA SER A 206 0.53 -3.26 -12.97
C SER A 206 -0.14 -4.62 -12.87
N TYR A 207 -1.38 -4.69 -13.33
CA TYR A 207 -2.20 -5.89 -13.42
C TYR A 207 -2.61 -6.08 -14.88
N PRO A 208 -1.77 -6.75 -15.69
CA PRO A 208 -2.06 -6.95 -17.11
C PRO A 208 -3.34 -7.76 -17.34
N PRO A 209 -3.94 -7.68 -18.55
CA PRO A 209 -5.01 -8.57 -18.96
C PRO A 209 -4.68 -10.03 -18.69
N CYS A 210 -5.68 -10.80 -18.25
CA CYS A 210 -5.49 -12.20 -17.86
C CYS A 210 -6.43 -13.10 -18.69
N PRO A 211 -5.93 -14.19 -19.30
CA PRO A 211 -6.78 -15.13 -20.04
C PRO A 211 -7.83 -15.84 -19.18
N ASN A 212 -7.59 -15.95 -17.87
CA ASN A 212 -8.55 -16.53 -16.93
C ASN A 212 -8.48 -15.81 -15.57
N PRO A 213 -9.11 -14.63 -15.45
CA PRO A 213 -8.98 -13.77 -14.27
C PRO A 213 -9.58 -14.41 -13.00
N ASN A 214 -10.50 -15.38 -13.13
CA ASN A 214 -11.09 -16.12 -12.01
C ASN A 214 -10.18 -17.19 -11.41
N ARG A 215 -9.05 -17.49 -12.06
CA ARG A 215 -8.06 -18.48 -11.61
C ARG A 215 -6.70 -17.86 -11.33
N ALA A 216 -6.61 -16.54 -11.28
CA ALA A 216 -5.39 -15.82 -10.97
C ALA A 216 -5.67 -14.74 -9.92
N MET A 217 -4.63 -14.32 -9.20
CA MET A 217 -4.71 -13.29 -8.17
C MET A 217 -3.79 -12.15 -8.56
N GLY A 218 -4.31 -10.92 -8.60
CA GLY A 218 -3.50 -9.74 -8.87
C GLY A 218 -2.53 -9.47 -7.71
N LEU A 219 -3.05 -9.28 -6.51
CA LEU A 219 -2.25 -9.15 -5.30
C LEU A 219 -2.97 -9.85 -4.15
N ALA A 220 -2.30 -10.78 -3.48
CA ALA A 220 -2.94 -11.64 -2.49
C ALA A 220 -3.39 -10.88 -1.23
N PRO A 221 -4.31 -11.45 -0.43
CA PRO A 221 -4.76 -10.88 0.84
C PRO A 221 -3.62 -10.49 1.77
N HIS A 222 -3.58 -9.23 2.22
CA HIS A 222 -2.59 -8.73 3.17
C HIS A 222 -3.11 -7.48 3.91
N THR A 223 -2.39 -7.10 4.96
CA THR A 223 -2.47 -5.77 5.57
C THR A 223 -1.15 -5.03 5.37
N ASP A 224 -1.21 -3.71 5.33
CA ASP A 224 -0.03 -2.87 5.16
C ASP A 224 0.66 -2.61 6.50
N THR A 225 2.00 -2.60 6.50
CA THR A 225 2.80 -2.24 7.68
C THR A 225 2.90 -0.73 7.91
N SER A 226 2.32 0.10 7.06
CA SER A 226 2.40 1.57 7.15
C SER A 226 1.58 2.14 8.32
N LEU A 227 1.66 3.46 8.54
CA LEU A 227 0.60 4.17 9.25
C LEU A 227 -0.63 4.25 8.35
N LEU A 228 -0.41 4.78 7.15
CA LEU A 228 -1.40 4.95 6.11
C LEU A 228 -0.83 4.54 4.76
N THR A 229 -1.69 4.00 3.91
CA THR A 229 -1.43 3.84 2.49
C THR A 229 -2.42 4.71 1.73
N ILE A 230 -1.92 5.56 0.82
CA ILE A 230 -2.73 6.37 -0.08
C ILE A 230 -2.56 5.81 -1.49
N LEU A 231 -3.65 5.34 -2.08
CA LEU A 231 -3.68 4.68 -3.37
C LEU A 231 -4.38 5.56 -4.39
N HIS A 232 -3.66 5.92 -5.45
CA HIS A 232 -4.27 6.29 -6.72
C HIS A 232 -4.49 5.01 -7.54
N GLN A 233 -5.62 4.94 -8.26
CA GLN A 233 -5.92 3.81 -9.13
C GLN A 233 -6.62 4.31 -10.39
N SER A 234 -6.31 3.64 -11.50
CA SER A 234 -7.04 3.81 -12.76
C SER A 234 -8.55 3.56 -12.58
N ALA A 235 -9.36 3.97 -13.55
CA ALA A 235 -10.83 3.86 -13.52
C ALA A 235 -11.37 2.40 -13.48
N LEU A 236 -10.49 1.40 -13.41
CA LEU A 236 -10.83 -0.01 -13.40
C LEU A 236 -10.88 -0.57 -11.97
N SER A 237 -11.95 -1.28 -11.67
CA SER A 237 -12.11 -1.98 -10.39
C SER A 237 -11.08 -3.12 -10.25
N GLY A 238 -10.68 -3.40 -9.02
CA GLY A 238 -9.78 -4.52 -8.72
C GLY A 238 -9.41 -4.61 -7.24
N LEU A 239 -9.34 -3.47 -6.53
CA LEU A 239 -9.16 -3.45 -5.09
C LEU A 239 -10.39 -4.00 -4.37
N GLN A 240 -10.17 -4.89 -3.39
CA GLN A 240 -11.20 -5.39 -2.49
C GLN A 240 -10.75 -5.28 -1.04
N ILE A 241 -11.65 -4.84 -0.17
CA ILE A 241 -11.47 -4.76 1.29
C ILE A 241 -12.29 -5.87 1.95
N PHE A 242 -11.70 -6.59 2.89
CA PHE A 242 -12.42 -7.61 3.65
C PHE A 242 -13.23 -6.97 4.78
N LYS A 243 -14.52 -7.28 4.84
CA LYS A 243 -15.43 -6.81 5.89
C LYS A 243 -16.00 -8.02 6.62
N GLN A 244 -15.71 -8.13 7.91
CA GLN A 244 -16.25 -9.19 8.75
C GLN A 244 -17.79 -9.24 8.66
N GLY A 245 -18.32 -10.44 8.44
CA GLY A 245 -19.76 -10.69 8.25
C GLY A 245 -20.26 -10.48 6.81
N ALA A 246 -19.53 -9.72 5.98
CA ALA A 246 -19.90 -9.49 4.57
C ALA A 246 -18.97 -10.17 3.56
N GLY A 247 -17.72 -10.46 3.92
CA GLY A 247 -16.71 -11.04 3.03
C GLY A 247 -15.91 -9.98 2.27
N TRP A 248 -15.46 -10.29 1.05
CA TRP A 248 -14.71 -9.35 0.21
C TRP A 248 -15.64 -8.34 -0.47
N VAL A 249 -15.35 -7.05 -0.27
CA VAL A 249 -16.13 -5.91 -0.78
C VAL A 249 -15.31 -5.16 -1.81
N SER A 250 -15.86 -4.96 -3.02
CA SER A 250 -15.15 -4.27 -4.09
C SER A 250 -15.17 -2.74 -3.89
N VAL A 251 -14.01 -2.12 -4.03
CA VAL A 251 -13.89 -0.66 -4.03
C VAL A 251 -14.17 -0.16 -5.43
N ARG A 252 -15.23 0.64 -5.59
CA ARG A 252 -15.59 1.25 -6.87
C ARG A 252 -14.71 2.48 -7.11
N PRO A 253 -13.93 2.52 -8.20
CA PRO A 253 -13.14 3.69 -8.54
C PRO A 253 -14.04 4.92 -8.72
N ILE A 254 -13.63 6.04 -8.13
CA ILE A 254 -14.21 7.36 -8.37
C ILE A 254 -13.15 8.20 -9.07
N ALA A 255 -13.52 8.85 -10.17
CA ALA A 255 -12.58 9.65 -10.95
C ALA A 255 -11.93 10.73 -10.08
N GLY A 256 -10.59 10.74 -10.06
CA GLY A 256 -9.80 11.67 -9.28
C GLY A 256 -9.82 11.45 -7.77
N ALA A 257 -10.48 10.42 -7.25
CA ALA A 257 -10.43 10.08 -5.83
C ALA A 257 -9.17 9.28 -5.47
N LEU A 258 -8.82 9.32 -4.19
CA LEU A 258 -7.77 8.47 -3.61
C LEU A 258 -8.41 7.49 -2.62
N VAL A 259 -7.89 6.26 -2.55
CA VAL A 259 -8.24 5.32 -1.48
C VAL A 259 -7.21 5.42 -0.36
N VAL A 260 -7.66 5.48 0.87
CA VAL A 260 -6.82 5.51 2.07
C VAL A 260 -7.05 4.21 2.85
N ASN A 261 -5.97 3.49 3.15
CA ASN A 261 -5.98 2.33 4.04
C ASN A 261 -5.24 2.67 5.34
N VAL A 262 -5.80 2.23 6.47
CA VAL A 262 -5.13 2.20 7.76
C VAL A 262 -4.22 0.98 7.80
N GLY A 263 -2.95 1.20 8.13
CA GLY A 263 -1.96 0.13 8.29
C GLY A 263 -1.78 -0.32 9.75
N ASP A 264 -0.96 -1.34 9.91
CA ASP A 264 -0.70 -2.02 11.18
C ASP A 264 -0.13 -1.05 12.25
N LEU A 265 0.70 -0.08 11.88
CA LEU A 265 1.29 0.86 12.85
C LEU A 265 0.22 1.77 13.45
N LEU A 266 -0.69 2.31 12.63
CA LEU A 266 -1.76 3.17 13.13
C LEU A 266 -2.81 2.36 13.93
N HIS A 267 -3.02 1.09 13.55
CA HIS A 267 -3.80 0.14 14.35
C HIS A 267 -3.18 -0.04 15.77
N ILE A 268 -1.86 -0.17 15.88
CA ILE A 268 -1.17 -0.27 17.18
C ILE A 268 -1.29 1.04 17.97
N LEU A 269 -0.98 2.18 17.35
CA LEU A 269 -1.02 3.50 17.99
C LEU A 269 -2.40 3.86 18.54
N SER A 270 -3.45 3.50 17.80
CA SER A 270 -4.84 3.72 18.19
C SER A 270 -5.38 2.68 19.19
N ASN A 271 -4.51 1.82 19.74
CA ASN A 271 -4.90 0.74 20.65
C ASN A 271 -5.97 -0.21 20.07
N ALA A 272 -5.87 -0.54 18.77
CA ALA A 272 -6.86 -1.30 17.99
C ALA A 272 -8.25 -0.63 17.84
N ARG A 273 -8.37 0.70 18.04
CA ARG A 273 -9.60 1.42 17.70
C ARG A 273 -9.78 1.49 16.19
N PHE A 274 -8.74 1.87 15.47
CA PHE A 274 -8.75 1.82 14.00
C PHE A 274 -8.36 0.45 13.52
N LYS A 275 -9.03 -0.02 12.46
CA LYS A 275 -8.78 -1.35 11.89
C LYS A 275 -7.68 -1.30 10.85
N SER A 276 -6.70 -2.17 10.96
CA SER A 276 -5.82 -2.45 9.82
C SER A 276 -6.60 -3.12 8.69
N ALA A 277 -6.60 -2.52 7.50
CA ALA A 277 -7.44 -2.97 6.39
C ALA A 277 -6.87 -4.23 5.72
N LEU A 278 -7.52 -5.38 5.93
CA LEU A 278 -7.26 -6.58 5.15
C LEU A 278 -7.79 -6.39 3.74
N HIS A 279 -6.91 -6.42 2.75
CA HIS A 279 -7.24 -6.09 1.38
C HIS A 279 -6.51 -6.99 0.36
N ARG A 280 -7.01 -7.03 -0.87
CA ARG A 280 -6.41 -7.75 -2.02
C ARG A 280 -6.70 -7.02 -3.33
N ALA A 281 -5.98 -7.39 -4.39
CA ALA A 281 -6.30 -6.96 -5.75
C ALA A 281 -6.70 -8.16 -6.61
N VAL A 282 -7.92 -8.15 -7.13
CA VAL A 282 -8.39 -9.11 -8.13
C VAL A 282 -8.21 -8.54 -9.53
N LEU A 283 -8.18 -9.44 -10.51
CA LEU A 283 -8.03 -9.06 -11.92
C LEU A 283 -9.37 -8.65 -12.51
N ASN A 284 -9.33 -7.69 -13.43
CA ASN A 284 -10.50 -7.24 -14.15
C ASN A 284 -11.05 -8.37 -15.04
N GLN A 285 -12.35 -8.61 -14.96
CA GLN A 285 -13.03 -9.71 -15.66
C GLN A 285 -13.23 -9.44 -17.16
N GLU A 286 -13.22 -8.17 -17.56
CA GLU A 286 -13.38 -7.73 -18.94
C GLU A 286 -12.05 -7.74 -19.71
N GLY A 287 -10.95 -8.09 -19.05
CA GLY A 287 -9.63 -8.23 -19.67
C GLY A 287 -8.90 -6.90 -19.87
N TYR A 288 -9.26 -5.85 -19.12
CA TYR A 288 -8.56 -4.57 -19.19
C TYR A 288 -7.33 -4.50 -18.27
N HIS A 289 -6.30 -3.77 -18.72
CA HIS A 289 -5.06 -3.52 -17.97
C HIS A 289 -5.29 -2.48 -16.87
N ARG A 290 -5.19 -2.90 -15.61
CA ARG A 290 -5.33 -2.02 -14.44
C ARG A 290 -3.96 -1.59 -13.90
N LEU A 291 -3.85 -0.30 -13.58
CA LEU A 291 -2.70 0.29 -12.88
C LEU A 291 -3.14 0.85 -11.53
N SER A 292 -2.21 0.90 -10.58
CA SER A 292 -2.38 1.64 -9.32
C SER A 292 -1.07 2.00 -8.65
N GLU A 293 -1.03 3.19 -8.04
CA GLU A 293 0.14 3.81 -7.44
C GLU A 293 -0.11 4.00 -5.93
N ALA A 294 0.53 3.14 -5.13
CA ALA A 294 0.39 3.14 -3.67
C ALA A 294 1.53 3.92 -3.01
N TYR A 295 1.20 4.96 -2.28
CA TYR A 295 2.14 5.70 -1.45
C TYR A 295 2.00 5.26 0.01
N PHE A 296 3.08 4.73 0.58
CA PHE A 296 3.15 4.28 1.96
C PHE A 296 3.71 5.38 2.85
N TYR A 297 2.97 5.75 3.88
CA TYR A 297 3.37 6.73 4.88
C TYR A 297 3.59 6.04 6.23
N GLY A 298 4.75 6.24 6.85
CA GLY A 298 5.19 5.43 7.98
C GLY A 298 5.96 6.20 9.05
N LEU A 299 6.62 5.45 9.93
CA LEU A 299 7.43 5.97 11.03
C LEU A 299 8.89 5.49 10.90
N PRO A 300 9.88 6.27 11.37
CA PRO A 300 11.30 5.90 11.35
C PRO A 300 11.52 4.48 11.90
N SER A 301 12.48 3.74 11.35
CA SER A 301 12.58 2.31 11.69
C SER A 301 12.98 2.06 13.16
N ASP A 302 13.69 2.99 13.78
CA ASP A 302 14.08 2.99 15.19
C ASP A 302 12.98 3.55 16.12
N CYS A 303 11.93 4.14 15.56
CA CYS A 303 10.79 4.64 16.33
C CYS A 303 10.11 3.52 17.11
N ARG A 304 9.81 3.77 18.39
CA ARG A 304 9.00 2.89 19.23
C ARG A 304 7.52 3.16 19.03
N VAL A 305 6.78 2.10 18.78
CA VAL A 305 5.34 2.11 18.50
C VAL A 305 4.64 1.35 19.62
N SER A 306 3.66 2.01 20.24
CA SER A 306 2.77 1.48 21.27
C SER A 306 1.48 2.31 21.29
N PRO A 307 0.40 1.83 21.93
CA PRO A 307 -0.79 2.65 22.14
C PRO A 307 -0.46 4.05 22.68
N LEU A 308 -1.02 5.09 22.04
CA LEU A 308 -0.73 6.49 22.36
C LEU A 308 -1.11 6.83 23.81
N LEU A 309 -0.27 7.63 24.48
CA LEU A 309 -0.40 7.87 25.92
C LEU A 309 -1.73 8.50 26.30
N LYS A 310 -2.25 9.39 25.45
CA LYS A 310 -3.53 10.05 25.68
C LYS A 310 -4.70 9.05 25.81
N LEU A 311 -4.67 7.97 25.03
CA LEU A 311 -5.66 6.90 25.10
C LEU A 311 -5.50 6.10 26.41
N LEU A 312 -4.27 5.78 26.81
CA LEU A 312 -4.01 5.06 28.06
C LEU A 312 -4.38 5.88 29.30
N ASN A 313 -4.14 7.20 29.27
CA ASN A 313 -4.50 8.11 30.34
C ASN A 313 -6.02 8.25 30.54
N SER A 314 -6.83 7.91 29.54
CA SER A 314 -8.29 7.81 29.67
C SER A 314 -8.78 6.52 30.38
N GLY A 315 -7.85 5.67 30.83
CA GLY A 315 -8.12 4.44 31.56
C GLY A 315 -8.13 3.17 30.70
N GLU A 316 -7.81 3.28 29.41
CA GLU A 316 -7.67 2.11 28.54
C GLU A 316 -6.43 1.27 28.92
N LYS A 317 -6.60 -0.04 28.96
CA LYS A 317 -5.45 -0.96 29.08
C LYS A 317 -4.76 -1.11 27.72
N PRO A 318 -3.42 -1.11 27.68
CA PRO A 318 -2.69 -1.31 26.43
C PRO A 318 -2.96 -2.72 25.92
N ARG A 319 -3.36 -2.83 24.65
CA ARG A 319 -3.56 -4.12 23.96
C ARG A 319 -2.28 -4.65 23.31
N TYR A 320 -1.29 -3.79 23.15
CA TYR A 320 -0.03 -4.11 22.48
C TYR A 320 1.16 -3.66 23.33
N ARG A 321 2.21 -4.47 23.37
CA ARG A 321 3.49 -4.10 23.95
C ARG A 321 4.22 -3.13 23.02
N SER A 322 5.10 -2.32 23.59
CA SER A 322 5.91 -1.39 22.80
C SER A 322 7.01 -2.13 22.05
N VAL A 323 7.12 -1.87 20.74
CA VAL A 323 8.09 -2.45 19.80
C VAL A 323 8.69 -1.37 18.93
N THR A 324 9.90 -1.56 18.39
CA THR A 324 10.37 -0.66 17.32
C THR A 324 9.69 -0.99 16.00
N VAL A 325 9.58 -0.02 15.08
CA VAL A 325 9.09 -0.28 13.71
C VAL A 325 9.93 -1.38 13.05
N LYS A 326 11.25 -1.35 13.22
CA LYS A 326 12.19 -2.37 12.74
C LYS A 326 11.87 -3.76 13.30
N GLU A 327 11.65 -3.87 14.61
CA GLU A 327 11.25 -5.12 15.26
C GLU A 327 9.92 -5.63 14.67
N TYR A 328 8.93 -4.75 14.53
CA TYR A 328 7.61 -5.12 14.01
C TYR A 328 7.67 -5.57 12.54
N VAL A 329 8.41 -4.86 11.69
CA VAL A 329 8.66 -5.27 10.30
C VAL A 329 9.36 -6.64 10.25
N GLY A 330 10.33 -6.89 11.14
CA GLY A 330 10.97 -8.19 11.30
C GLY A 330 9.95 -9.29 11.63
N ILE A 331 9.09 -9.06 12.63
CA ILE A 331 8.00 -9.98 13.01
C ILE A 331 7.06 -10.23 11.82
N LYS A 332 6.65 -9.17 11.11
CA LYS A 332 5.78 -9.25 9.91
C LYS A 332 6.43 -10.04 8.78
N SER A 333 7.74 -9.89 8.60
CA SER A 333 8.50 -10.57 7.55
C SER A 333 8.58 -12.10 7.75
N THR A 334 8.24 -12.60 8.94
CA THR A 334 8.20 -14.04 9.24
C THR A 334 6.78 -14.54 9.43
N ASN A 335 5.91 -13.75 10.08
CA ASN A 335 4.59 -14.19 10.54
C ASN A 335 3.42 -13.63 9.71
N PHE A 336 3.69 -12.70 8.79
CA PHE A 336 2.74 -12.14 7.84
C PHE A 336 1.42 -11.67 8.49
N VAL A 337 0.29 -12.34 8.24
CA VAL A 337 -1.02 -11.94 8.80
C VAL A 337 -1.10 -12.06 10.32
N GLU A 338 -0.29 -12.93 10.93
CA GLU A 338 -0.29 -13.16 12.38
C GLU A 338 0.58 -12.16 13.16
N ALA A 339 1.30 -11.26 12.50
CA ALA A 339 2.30 -10.41 13.16
C ALA A 339 1.79 -9.58 14.35
N LEU A 340 0.54 -9.11 14.29
CA LEU A 340 -0.09 -8.37 15.40
C LEU A 340 -0.29 -9.23 16.66
N SER A 341 -0.46 -10.56 16.53
CA SER A 341 -0.68 -11.44 17.68
C SER A 341 0.59 -11.62 18.53
N PHE A 342 1.78 -11.54 17.92
CA PHE A 342 3.08 -11.66 18.58
C PHE A 342 3.45 -10.47 19.48
N ILE A 343 2.74 -9.36 19.35
CA ILE A 343 2.96 -8.15 20.17
C ILE A 343 1.74 -7.80 21.03
N ARG A 344 0.68 -8.64 20.98
CA ARG A 344 -0.52 -8.44 21.79
C ARG A 344 -0.24 -8.83 23.25
N ILE A 345 -0.84 -8.11 24.19
CA ILE A 345 -0.78 -8.36 25.65
C ILE A 345 -2.01 -9.16 26.09
#